data_AF-A0A521S8P8-F1
#
_entry.id   AF-A0A521S8P8-F1
#
_cell.length_a   1.000
_cell.length_b   1.000
_cell.length_c   1.000
_cell.angle_alpha   90.00
_cell.angle_beta   90.00
_cell.angle_gamma   90.00
#
_symmetry.space_group_name_H-M   'P 1'
#
loop_
_entity.id
_entity.type
_entity.pdbx_description
1 polymer ?
#
loop_
_entity_poly.entity_id
_entity_poly.type
_entity_poly.pdbx_seq_one_letter_code
_entity_poly.pdbx_strand_id
1 'polypeptide(L)'
;MPTTPFADFRRLRSVSRISSFVGALVMLAVGMSCSAAVGALVLSAPARKAVVQEFDEGFQQVKLDFGRPSSRKTGPVKQGETVVLEVTASTTGYGVSCVGTDGSDVCRLFMDGHERVCGSNMFPIGTVLKLPGYGECVVRNTIHRKSGSRLTVYLGYDHDAARRWGVQRLPVMVIGQGLAFDERLLAALVKRSEETFPVSCRPGERRCDFAR
;
A
#
# COMPACT_ATOMS: atom_id res chain seq x y z
N MET A 1 -35.92 17.82 -28.23
CA MET A 1 -35.96 16.74 -29.26
C MET A 1 -35.56 17.38 -30.57
N PRO A 2 -34.48 16.93 -31.24
CA PRO A 2 -34.43 15.68 -32.02
C PRO A 2 -33.20 14.78 -31.66
N THR A 3 -33.36 13.46 -31.51
CA THR A 3 -33.12 12.35 -32.47
C THR A 3 -31.66 12.13 -32.91
N THR A 4 -31.13 10.99 -32.47
CA THR A 4 -29.87 10.31 -32.85
C THR A 4 -29.75 10.02 -34.35
N PRO A 5 -28.58 9.54 -34.81
CA PRO A 5 -28.55 8.11 -35.14
C PRO A 5 -27.29 7.34 -34.70
N PHE A 6 -27.56 6.06 -34.45
CA PHE A 6 -26.63 4.94 -34.32
C PHE A 6 -25.72 4.78 -35.55
N ALA A 7 -24.47 4.38 -35.33
CA ALA A 7 -23.68 3.64 -36.31
C ALA A 7 -22.98 2.46 -35.62
N ASP A 8 -23.52 1.28 -35.90
CA ASP A 8 -23.00 -0.06 -35.67
C ASP A 8 -21.96 -0.35 -36.77
N PHE A 9 -20.77 -0.82 -36.41
CA PHE A 9 -19.88 -1.48 -37.38
C PHE A 9 -19.22 -2.71 -36.75
N ARG A 10 -19.84 -3.84 -37.07
CA ARG A 10 -19.27 -5.18 -36.99
C ARG A 10 -18.00 -5.29 -37.84
N ARG A 11 -16.99 -5.94 -37.24
CA ARG A 11 -16.29 -7.13 -37.74
C ARG A 11 -15.54 -7.00 -39.08
N LEU A 12 -14.21 -6.98 -39.02
CA LEU A 12 -13.35 -7.62 -40.02
C LEU A 12 -12.24 -8.44 -39.35
N ARG A 13 -12.19 -9.72 -39.73
CA ARG A 13 -11.08 -10.67 -39.55
C ARG A 13 -10.08 -10.45 -40.69
N SER A 14 -8.78 -10.55 -40.41
CA SER A 14 -7.71 -10.95 -41.36
C SER A 14 -6.40 -11.09 -40.55
N VAL A 15 -5.95 -12.28 -40.14
CA VAL A 15 -5.01 -13.17 -40.85
C VAL A 15 -4.00 -12.42 -41.73
N SER A 16 -2.72 -12.43 -41.34
CA SER A 16 -1.63 -12.85 -42.23
C SER A 16 -0.32 -13.09 -41.47
N ARG A 17 0.26 -14.26 -41.71
CA ARG A 17 1.62 -14.69 -41.34
C ARG A 17 2.62 -14.08 -42.32
N ILE A 18 3.78 -13.60 -41.88
CA ILE A 18 4.95 -13.44 -42.77
C ILE A 18 6.27 -13.78 -42.04
N SER A 19 6.98 -14.75 -42.63
CA SER A 19 8.41 -15.11 -42.69
C SER A 19 9.33 -14.85 -41.48
N SER A 20 9.99 -15.86 -40.90
CA SER A 20 11.10 -16.65 -41.47
C SER A 20 12.25 -15.79 -42.03
N PHE A 21 13.27 -15.52 -41.20
CA PHE A 21 14.60 -15.18 -41.69
C PHE A 21 15.60 -16.26 -41.24
N VAL A 22 16.22 -16.85 -42.26
CA VAL A 22 17.31 -17.82 -42.21
C VAL A 22 18.61 -17.07 -42.51
N GLY A 23 19.70 -17.47 -41.88
CA GLY A 23 21.07 -17.20 -42.32
C GLY A 23 21.88 -16.39 -41.30
N ALA A 24 23.15 -16.70 -41.00
CA ALA A 24 24.01 -17.74 -41.52
C ALA A 24 25.17 -17.99 -40.54
N LEU A 25 25.63 -19.22 -40.60
CA LEU A 25 26.85 -19.82 -40.06
C LEU A 25 28.12 -19.04 -40.50
N VAL A 26 29.00 -18.69 -39.56
CA VAL A 26 30.44 -18.54 -39.81
C VAL A 26 31.20 -19.16 -38.63
N MET A 27 31.75 -20.35 -38.89
CA MET A 27 32.81 -20.98 -38.12
C MET A 27 34.14 -20.52 -38.70
N LEU A 28 34.99 -19.89 -37.89
CA LEU A 28 36.43 -19.85 -38.14
C LEU A 28 37.15 -20.11 -36.81
N ALA A 29 37.63 -21.34 -36.67
CA ALA A 29 38.63 -21.73 -35.70
C ALA A 29 40.01 -21.61 -36.37
N VAL A 30 40.91 -20.82 -35.78
CA VAL A 30 42.36 -20.97 -35.95
C VAL A 30 42.97 -20.79 -34.57
N GLY A 31 43.65 -21.83 -34.08
CA GLY A 31 44.45 -21.76 -32.86
C GLY A 31 45.86 -21.26 -33.15
N MET A 32 46.51 -20.69 -32.13
CA MET A 32 47.89 -21.00 -31.70
C MET A 32 48.33 -19.99 -30.63
N SER A 33 48.62 -20.55 -29.45
CA SER A 33 49.64 -20.18 -28.46
C SER A 33 50.27 -18.77 -28.50
N CYS A 34 50.17 -18.04 -27.39
CA CYS A 34 51.35 -17.46 -26.75
C CYS A 34 51.06 -17.08 -25.29
N SER A 35 51.91 -17.57 -24.40
CA SER A 35 51.96 -17.24 -22.98
C SER A 35 52.33 -15.77 -22.77
N ALA A 36 51.56 -15.05 -21.95
CA ALA A 36 52.08 -13.96 -21.13
C ALA A 36 51.13 -13.74 -19.96
N ALA A 37 51.63 -14.04 -18.77
CA ALA A 37 50.99 -13.73 -17.51
C ALA A 37 50.84 -12.21 -17.37
N VAL A 38 49.61 -11.74 -17.16
CA VAL A 38 49.33 -10.45 -16.54
C VAL A 38 48.20 -10.68 -15.56
N GLY A 39 48.51 -10.52 -14.27
CA GLY A 39 47.56 -10.65 -13.18
C GLY A 39 46.44 -9.64 -13.32
N ALA A 40 45.22 -10.14 -13.42
CA ALA A 40 44.01 -9.38 -13.13
C ALA A 40 43.50 -9.83 -11.77
N LEU A 41 43.56 -8.92 -10.80
CA LEU A 41 42.90 -9.00 -9.51
C LEU A 41 41.43 -9.40 -9.72
N VAL A 42 41.09 -10.61 -9.32
CA VAL A 42 39.70 -11.03 -9.12
C VAL A 42 39.20 -10.27 -7.89
N LEU A 43 38.52 -9.14 -8.11
CA LEU A 43 37.59 -8.62 -7.11
C LEU A 43 36.43 -9.61 -7.02
N SER A 44 36.50 -10.51 -6.04
CA SER A 44 35.38 -11.33 -5.61
C SER A 44 34.32 -10.40 -5.03
N ALA A 45 33.28 -10.09 -5.81
CA ALA A 45 32.05 -9.55 -5.28
C ALA A 45 31.37 -10.63 -4.42
N PRO A 46 31.04 -10.38 -3.14
CA PRO A 46 30.20 -11.30 -2.40
C PRO A 46 28.81 -11.27 -3.03
N ALA A 47 28.41 -12.41 -3.59
CA ALA A 47 27.04 -12.68 -3.96
C ALA A 47 26.13 -12.39 -2.75
N ARG A 48 25.44 -11.25 -2.78
CA ARG A 48 24.31 -11.01 -1.88
C ARG A 48 23.24 -12.00 -2.30
N LYS A 49 23.17 -13.12 -1.59
CA LYS A 49 21.96 -13.94 -1.52
C LYS A 49 20.82 -12.99 -1.16
N ALA A 50 19.97 -12.68 -2.14
CA ALA A 50 18.67 -12.13 -1.87
C ALA A 50 17.93 -13.21 -1.08
N VAL A 51 17.84 -12.99 0.23
CA VAL A 51 16.95 -13.73 1.11
C VAL A 51 15.55 -13.35 0.65
N VAL A 52 14.97 -14.18 -0.22
CA VAL A 52 13.53 -14.30 -0.33
C VAL A 52 13.09 -14.84 1.02
N GLN A 53 12.63 -13.95 1.90
CA GLN A 53 11.87 -14.39 3.07
C GLN A 53 10.53 -14.84 2.54
N GLU A 54 10.45 -16.15 2.33
CA GLU A 54 9.24 -16.94 2.24
C GLU A 54 8.43 -16.69 3.51
N PHE A 55 7.49 -15.74 3.43
CA PHE A 55 6.44 -15.54 4.43
C PHE A 55 5.32 -16.52 4.07
N ASP A 56 5.55 -17.78 4.37
CA ASP A 56 4.50 -18.78 4.50
C ASP A 56 4.44 -19.24 5.95
N GLU A 57 3.27 -19.75 6.33
CA GLU A 57 2.90 -20.25 7.67
C GLU A 57 2.26 -19.24 8.63
N GLY A 58 0.93 -19.16 8.54
CA GLY A 58 0.10 -18.57 9.58
C GLY A 58 -1.31 -18.17 9.17
N PHE A 59 -1.72 -18.36 7.91
CA PHE A 59 -3.12 -18.13 7.52
C PHE A 59 -3.95 -19.35 7.92
N GLN A 60 -4.40 -19.38 9.17
CA GLN A 60 -5.43 -20.31 9.61
C GLN A 60 -6.64 -20.10 8.68
N GLN A 61 -7.02 -21.13 7.93
CA GLN A 61 -8.19 -21.10 7.05
C GLN A 61 -9.44 -20.95 7.92
N VAL A 62 -9.78 -19.70 8.27
CA VAL A 62 -11.07 -19.38 8.86
C VAL A 62 -12.11 -19.66 7.77
N LYS A 63 -13.05 -20.55 8.07
CA LYS A 63 -14.22 -20.82 7.22
C LYS A 63 -14.97 -19.51 7.02
N LEU A 64 -14.75 -18.85 5.89
CA LEU A 64 -15.38 -17.57 5.55
C LEU A 64 -16.83 -17.85 5.13
N ASP A 65 -17.77 -17.62 6.06
CA ASP A 65 -19.18 -17.60 5.71
C ASP A 65 -19.46 -16.34 4.85
N PHE A 66 -19.76 -16.55 3.57
CA PHE A 66 -20.07 -15.50 2.59
C PHE A 66 -21.46 -14.86 2.79
N GLY A 67 -21.80 -14.52 4.02
CA GLY A 67 -23.03 -13.81 4.35
C GLY A 67 -23.04 -12.39 3.78
N ARG A 68 -24.21 -11.91 3.33
CA ARG A 68 -24.44 -10.48 3.03
C ARG A 68 -23.97 -9.63 4.22
N PRO A 69 -23.22 -8.53 4.02
CA PRO A 69 -22.90 -7.62 5.11
C PRO A 69 -24.21 -7.04 5.66
N SER A 70 -24.61 -7.52 6.83
CA SER A 70 -25.75 -7.03 7.59
C SER A 70 -25.52 -5.55 7.85
N SER A 71 -26.49 -4.71 7.49
CA SER A 71 -26.59 -3.31 7.90
C SER A 71 -26.71 -3.26 9.44
N ARG A 72 -25.58 -3.35 10.12
CA ARG A 72 -25.50 -3.34 11.58
C ARG A 72 -24.70 -2.09 11.95
N LYS A 73 -25.27 -1.26 12.84
CA LYS A 73 -24.57 -0.14 13.49
C LYS A 73 -23.21 -0.63 13.94
N THR A 74 -22.16 0.08 13.55
CA THR A 74 -20.74 -0.24 13.78
C THR A 74 -20.51 -0.51 15.27
N GLY A 75 -20.48 -1.80 15.62
CA GLY A 75 -19.93 -2.23 16.91
C GLY A 75 -18.42 -1.97 16.94
N PRO A 76 -17.80 -2.03 18.12
CA PRO A 76 -16.35 -1.91 18.24
C PRO A 76 -15.68 -2.99 17.37
N VAL A 77 -14.85 -2.55 16.44
CA VAL A 77 -14.08 -3.42 15.55
C VAL A 77 -13.13 -4.25 16.41
N LYS A 78 -13.20 -5.58 16.32
CA LYS A 78 -12.31 -6.45 17.10
C LYS A 78 -11.00 -6.63 16.35
N GLN A 79 -9.87 -6.48 17.04
CA GLN A 79 -8.56 -6.79 16.48
C GLN A 79 -8.49 -8.28 16.13
N GLY A 80 -7.78 -8.60 15.04
CA GLY A 80 -7.69 -9.96 14.50
C GLY A 80 -8.92 -10.41 13.70
N GLU A 81 -9.97 -9.59 13.61
CA GLU A 81 -11.14 -9.90 12.80
C GLU A 81 -10.80 -9.79 11.31
N THR A 82 -11.20 -10.81 10.53
CA THR A 82 -11.07 -10.80 9.07
C THR A 82 -12.45 -10.71 8.44
N VAL A 83 -12.66 -9.70 7.59
CA VAL A 83 -13.94 -9.43 6.93
C VAL A 83 -13.72 -9.36 5.42
N VAL A 84 -14.55 -10.05 4.64
CA VAL A 84 -14.50 -9.97 3.17
C VAL A 84 -15.23 -8.71 2.71
N LEU A 85 -14.52 -7.81 2.07
CA LEU A 85 -15.05 -6.52 1.62
C LEU A 85 -14.84 -6.31 0.11
N GLU A 86 -15.68 -5.46 -0.46
CA GLU A 86 -15.42 -4.90 -1.79
C GLU A 86 -14.39 -3.77 -1.66
N VAL A 87 -13.22 -3.97 -2.26
CA VAL A 87 -12.07 -3.08 -2.23
C VAL A 87 -11.91 -2.44 -3.61
N THR A 88 -11.86 -1.11 -3.62
CA THR A 88 -11.66 -0.29 -4.82
C THR A 88 -10.39 0.54 -4.68
N ALA A 89 -9.90 1.11 -5.78
CA ALA A 89 -8.77 2.04 -5.74
C ALA A 89 -9.23 3.49 -6.01
N SER A 90 -8.52 4.43 -5.41
CA SER A 90 -8.68 5.86 -5.65
C SER A 90 -7.34 6.53 -5.87
N THR A 91 -7.38 7.66 -6.57
CA THR A 91 -6.23 8.49 -6.89
C THR A 91 -6.60 9.95 -6.72
N THR A 92 -5.62 10.79 -6.38
CA THR A 92 -5.82 12.24 -6.39
C THR A 92 -6.24 12.70 -7.78
N GLY A 93 -7.19 13.64 -7.85
CA GLY A 93 -7.74 14.13 -9.13
C GLY A 93 -9.05 13.46 -9.57
N TYR A 94 -9.38 12.27 -9.05
CA TYR A 94 -10.69 11.60 -9.25
C TYR A 94 -11.51 11.56 -7.95
N GLY A 95 -11.80 12.73 -7.38
CA GLY A 95 -12.70 12.86 -6.23
C GLY A 95 -12.09 12.58 -4.85
N VAL A 96 -10.77 12.39 -4.76
CA VAL A 96 -10.04 12.32 -3.49
C VAL A 96 -9.14 13.56 -3.35
N SER A 97 -9.31 14.28 -2.24
CA SER A 97 -8.43 15.38 -1.81
C SER A 97 -7.17 14.83 -1.17
N CYS A 98 -6.06 15.57 -1.24
CA CYS A 98 -4.85 15.26 -0.47
C CYS A 98 -5.04 15.39 1.04
N VAL A 99 -6.15 15.97 1.49
CA VAL A 99 -6.47 16.11 2.92
C VAL A 99 -7.43 14.99 3.33
N GLY A 100 -6.99 14.15 4.27
CA GLY A 100 -7.79 13.11 4.90
C GLY A 100 -8.93 13.68 5.75
N THR A 101 -9.88 12.83 6.13
CA THR A 101 -10.97 13.26 7.03
C THR A 101 -10.45 13.59 8.43
N ASP A 102 -9.28 13.05 8.80
CA ASP A 102 -8.55 13.41 10.03
C ASP A 102 -7.67 14.65 9.90
N GLY A 103 -7.67 15.32 8.74
CA GLY A 103 -6.83 16.49 8.47
C GLY A 103 -5.38 16.16 8.08
N SER A 104 -5.02 14.88 7.99
CA SER A 104 -3.68 14.46 7.54
C SER A 104 -3.46 14.76 6.05
N ASP A 105 -2.22 15.03 5.66
CA ASP A 105 -1.82 15.12 4.25
C ASP A 105 -1.53 13.73 3.68
N VAL A 106 -2.57 13.12 3.13
CA VAL A 106 -2.57 11.77 2.54
C VAL A 106 -1.61 11.67 1.35
N CYS A 107 -1.51 12.73 0.56
CA CYS A 107 -0.60 12.75 -0.59
C CYS A 107 0.85 12.69 -0.12
N ARG A 108 1.21 13.50 0.88
CA ARG A 108 2.55 13.50 1.46
C ARG A 108 2.89 12.17 2.12
N LEU A 109 1.99 11.62 2.94
CA LEU A 109 2.17 10.31 3.59
C LEU A 109 2.47 9.19 2.58
N PHE A 110 1.77 9.21 1.43
CA PHE A 110 1.97 8.24 0.37
C PHE A 110 3.27 8.47 -0.42
N MET A 111 3.56 9.71 -0.82
CA MET A 111 4.75 10.06 -1.61
C MET A 111 6.05 9.83 -0.84
N ASP A 112 6.05 10.14 0.46
CA ASP A 112 7.21 9.93 1.33
C ASP A 112 7.38 8.43 1.69
N GLY A 113 6.42 7.58 1.31
CA GLY A 113 6.45 6.14 1.56
C GLY A 113 6.31 5.76 3.03
N HIS A 114 5.89 6.69 3.89
CA HIS A 114 5.75 6.48 5.33
C HIS A 114 4.53 5.62 5.67
N GLU A 115 3.41 5.83 4.98
CA GLU A 115 2.16 5.17 5.30
C GLU A 115 1.30 4.96 4.03
N ARG A 116 0.72 3.77 3.88
CA ARG A 116 -0.33 3.55 2.88
C ARG A 116 -1.66 3.97 3.47
N VAL A 117 -2.44 4.69 2.69
CA VAL A 117 -3.71 5.23 3.14
C VAL A 117 -4.88 4.43 2.57
N CYS A 118 -5.91 4.28 3.39
CA CYS A 118 -7.19 3.68 3.04
C CYS A 118 -8.35 4.60 3.46
N GLY A 119 -9.49 4.43 2.80
CA GLY A 119 -10.74 5.10 3.12
C GLY A 119 -11.87 4.12 3.38
N SER A 120 -12.61 4.31 4.47
CA SER A 120 -13.76 3.47 4.82
C SER A 120 -14.78 4.23 5.67
N ASN A 121 -16.05 3.81 5.60
CA ASN A 121 -17.09 4.21 6.54
C ASN A 121 -17.40 3.12 7.57
N MET A 122 -16.85 1.91 7.40
CA MET A 122 -17.06 0.79 8.32
C MET A 122 -16.07 0.81 9.47
N PHE A 123 -14.84 1.21 9.20
CA PHE A 123 -13.77 1.26 10.19
C PHE A 123 -13.56 2.70 10.65
N PRO A 124 -13.34 2.93 11.96
CA PRO A 124 -13.01 4.26 12.44
C PRO A 124 -11.67 4.71 11.86
N ILE A 125 -11.51 6.04 11.74
CA ILE A 125 -10.25 6.65 11.35
C ILE A 125 -9.15 6.22 12.33
N GLY A 126 -7.96 5.92 11.81
CA GLY A 126 -6.82 5.39 12.55
C GLY A 126 -6.74 3.87 12.55
N THR A 127 -7.76 3.14 12.09
CA THR A 127 -7.69 1.67 12.02
C THR A 127 -6.62 1.22 11.04
N VAL A 128 -5.76 0.29 11.44
CA VAL A 128 -4.77 -0.38 10.58
C VAL A 128 -5.38 -1.67 10.05
N LEU A 129 -5.38 -1.79 8.73
CA LEU A 129 -5.94 -2.91 7.99
C LEU A 129 -4.84 -3.58 7.18
N LYS A 130 -4.87 -4.90 7.06
CA LYS A 130 -4.01 -5.68 6.17
C LYS A 130 -4.83 -6.27 5.03
N LEU A 131 -4.38 -6.00 3.82
CA LEU A 131 -5.00 -6.47 2.59
C LEU A 131 -4.01 -7.30 1.77
N PRO A 132 -4.45 -8.43 1.19
CA PRO A 132 -3.61 -9.19 0.25
C PRO A 132 -3.32 -8.34 -0.99
N GLY A 133 -2.07 -8.37 -1.47
CA GLY A 133 -1.63 -7.66 -2.67
C GLY A 133 -1.40 -6.15 -2.51
N TYR A 134 -1.98 -5.50 -1.48
CA TYR A 134 -1.75 -4.08 -1.19
C TYR A 134 -0.84 -3.87 0.04
N GLY A 135 -0.91 -4.77 1.02
CA GLY A 135 -0.18 -4.68 2.27
C GLY A 135 -1.00 -4.02 3.38
N GLU A 136 -0.31 -3.40 4.33
CA GLU A 136 -0.93 -2.70 5.45
C GLU A 136 -1.28 -1.27 5.07
N CYS A 137 -2.43 -0.78 5.55
CA CYS A 137 -2.85 0.60 5.38
C CYS A 137 -3.62 1.13 6.57
N VAL A 138 -3.59 2.46 6.72
CA VAL A 138 -4.30 3.15 7.80
C VAL A 138 -5.50 3.89 7.22
N VAL A 139 -6.65 3.76 7.91
CA VAL A 139 -7.87 4.46 7.54
C VAL A 139 -7.72 5.94 7.90
N ARG A 140 -7.50 6.81 6.92
CA ARG A 140 -7.37 8.28 7.12
C ARG A 140 -8.52 9.05 6.50
N ASN A 141 -9.29 8.41 5.63
CA ASN A 141 -10.36 9.07 4.91
C ASN A 141 -11.71 8.34 5.08
N THR A 142 -12.78 9.11 4.97
CA THR A 142 -14.12 8.57 4.82
C THR A 142 -14.46 8.49 3.34
N ILE A 143 -15.33 7.56 2.97
CA ILE A 143 -15.79 7.40 1.59
C ILE A 143 -17.19 7.95 1.44
N HIS A 144 -17.62 8.17 0.20
CA HIS A 144 -18.96 8.67 -0.06
C HIS A 144 -20.03 7.80 0.64
N ARG A 145 -21.02 8.44 1.30
CA ARG A 145 -22.01 7.78 2.16
C ARG A 145 -22.75 6.60 1.51
N LYS A 146 -22.98 6.64 0.19
CA LYS A 146 -23.64 5.55 -0.56
C LYS A 146 -22.75 4.29 -0.71
N SER A 147 -21.45 4.39 -0.47
CA SER A 147 -20.47 3.30 -0.56
C SER A 147 -20.21 2.63 0.80
N GLY A 148 -21.16 2.69 1.74
CA GLY A 148 -20.94 2.45 3.16
C GLY A 148 -20.26 1.11 3.54
N SER A 149 -20.37 0.06 2.73
CA SER A 149 -19.77 -1.26 2.99
C SER A 149 -18.47 -1.52 2.20
N ARG A 150 -17.90 -0.49 1.57
CA ARG A 150 -16.70 -0.60 0.73
C ARG A 150 -15.45 -0.13 1.48
N LEU A 151 -14.31 -0.57 0.97
CA LEU A 151 -13.00 -0.05 1.32
C LEU A 151 -12.36 0.52 0.06
N THR A 152 -11.67 1.65 0.18
CA THR A 152 -10.95 2.27 -0.95
C THR A 152 -9.48 2.42 -0.58
N VAL A 153 -8.59 1.82 -1.36
CA VAL A 153 -7.14 2.01 -1.23
C VAL A 153 -6.70 3.25 -1.99
N TYR A 154 -5.71 3.97 -1.48
CA TYR A 154 -5.15 5.15 -2.14
C TYR A 154 -3.88 4.80 -2.91
N LEU A 155 -3.88 5.05 -4.23
CA LEU A 155 -2.76 4.75 -5.12
C LEU A 155 -2.04 6.01 -5.62
N GLY A 156 -2.08 7.10 -4.84
CA GLY A 156 -1.40 8.33 -5.20
C GLY A 156 -1.99 8.98 -6.46
N TYR A 157 -1.10 9.27 -7.41
CA TYR A 157 -1.43 9.81 -8.73
C TYR A 157 -1.37 8.76 -9.85
N ASP A 158 -1.16 7.48 -9.53
CA ASP A 158 -1.08 6.41 -10.52
C ASP A 158 -2.47 5.92 -10.95
N HIS A 159 -3.06 6.66 -11.90
CA HIS A 159 -4.37 6.36 -12.47
C HIS A 159 -4.41 5.01 -13.20
N ASP A 160 -3.30 4.57 -13.78
CA ASP A 160 -3.23 3.30 -14.47
C ASP A 160 -3.21 2.13 -13.49
N ALA A 161 -2.52 2.27 -12.36
CA ALA A 161 -2.59 1.30 -11.27
C ALA A 161 -4.00 1.20 -10.71
N ALA A 162 -4.71 2.32 -10.53
CA ALA A 162 -6.10 2.29 -10.07
C ALA A 162 -7.04 1.62 -11.07
N ARG A 163 -6.86 1.86 -12.38
CA ARG A 163 -7.62 1.17 -13.43
C ARG A 163 -7.34 -0.33 -13.45
N ARG A 164 -6.07 -0.74 -13.35
CA ARG A 164 -5.68 -2.15 -13.30
C ARG A 164 -6.15 -2.85 -12.03
N TRP A 165 -6.17 -2.13 -10.90
CA TRP A 165 -6.67 -2.64 -9.62
C TRP A 165 -8.15 -3.02 -9.70
N GLY A 166 -8.98 -2.14 -10.30
CA GLY A 166 -10.39 -2.41 -10.50
C GLY A 166 -11.20 -2.54 -9.19
N VAL A 167 -12.27 -3.35 -9.23
CA VAL A 167 -13.08 -3.68 -8.06
C VAL A 167 -12.78 -5.12 -7.67
N GLN A 168 -12.35 -5.34 -6.43
CA GLN A 168 -11.97 -6.66 -5.94
C GLN A 168 -12.77 -7.03 -4.71
N ARG A 169 -12.98 -8.33 -4.47
CA ARG A 169 -13.50 -8.85 -3.20
C ARG A 169 -12.36 -9.52 -2.46
N LEU A 170 -11.90 -8.89 -1.38
CA LEU A 170 -10.70 -9.32 -0.66
C LEU A 170 -11.01 -9.54 0.82
N PRO A 171 -10.36 -10.54 1.47
CA PRO A 171 -10.34 -10.63 2.92
C PRO A 171 -9.48 -9.49 3.49
N VAL A 172 -10.08 -8.68 4.36
CA VAL A 172 -9.42 -7.57 5.03
C VAL A 172 -9.29 -7.91 6.51
N MET A 173 -8.06 -7.91 7.01
CA MET A 173 -7.78 -8.21 8.42
C MET A 173 -7.57 -6.93 9.20
N VAL A 174 -8.25 -6.79 10.32
CA VAL A 174 -8.05 -5.68 11.26
C VAL A 174 -6.85 -6.00 12.13
N ILE A 175 -5.76 -5.25 11.96
CA ILE A 175 -4.57 -5.42 12.80
C ILE A 175 -4.78 -4.72 14.14
N GLY A 176 -5.28 -3.49 14.12
CA GLY A 176 -5.40 -2.67 15.30
C GLY A 176 -5.84 -1.25 15.01
N GLN A 177 -5.70 -0.38 16.01
CA GLN A 177 -5.67 1.06 15.77
C GLN A 177 -4.21 1.46 15.62
N GLY A 178 -3.87 2.01 14.47
CA GLY A 178 -2.64 2.76 14.31
C GLY A 178 -2.68 3.96 15.21
N LEU A 179 -1.52 4.51 15.52
CA LEU A 179 -1.42 5.83 16.11
C LEU A 179 -1.94 6.82 15.06
N ALA A 180 -3.26 6.97 14.97
CA ALA A 180 -3.81 8.27 14.70
C ALA A 180 -3.08 9.19 15.67
N PHE A 181 -2.45 10.24 15.15
CA PHE A 181 -1.98 11.35 15.96
C PHE A 181 -3.23 11.96 16.62
N ASP A 182 -3.82 11.26 17.59
CA ASP A 182 -4.75 11.84 18.52
C ASP A 182 -3.87 12.76 19.35
N GLU A 183 -4.00 14.05 19.09
CA GLU A 183 -3.32 15.11 19.82
C GLU A 183 -3.50 14.92 21.32
N ARG A 184 -4.61 14.29 21.78
CA ARG A 184 -4.84 13.94 23.18
C ARG A 184 -3.98 12.79 23.67
N LEU A 185 -3.68 11.81 22.82
CA LEU A 185 -2.86 10.65 23.16
C LEU A 185 -1.38 11.04 23.12
N LEU A 186 -0.98 11.92 22.20
CA LEU A 186 0.32 12.61 22.24
C LEU A 186 0.44 13.52 23.44
N ALA A 187 -0.57 14.34 23.75
CA ALA A 187 -0.58 15.15 24.97
C ALA A 187 -0.51 14.27 26.22
N ALA A 188 -1.17 13.10 26.23
CA ALA A 188 -1.08 12.16 27.33
C ALA A 188 0.31 11.50 27.44
N LEU A 189 0.95 11.19 26.31
CA LEU A 189 2.31 10.65 26.29
C LEU A 189 3.36 11.70 26.68
N VAL A 190 3.21 12.93 26.19
CA VAL A 190 4.04 14.09 26.57
C VAL A 190 3.87 14.38 28.06
N LYS A 191 2.63 14.48 28.55
CA LYS A 191 2.35 14.67 29.98
C LYS A 191 2.95 13.56 30.83
N ARG A 192 2.81 12.30 30.42
CA ARG A 192 3.43 11.16 31.11
C ARG A 192 4.96 11.28 31.11
N SER A 193 5.56 11.75 30.02
CA SER A 193 7.01 11.94 29.94
C SER A 193 7.50 13.06 30.86
N GLU A 194 6.74 14.15 31.01
CA GLU A 194 7.04 15.24 31.96
C GLU A 194 6.93 14.76 33.42
N GLU A 195 5.94 13.92 33.74
CA GLU A 195 5.80 13.32 35.07
C GLU A 195 6.90 12.29 35.37
N THR A 196 7.39 11.59 34.34
CA THR A 196 8.44 10.57 34.48
C THR A 196 9.84 11.19 34.54
N PHE A 197 10.04 12.35 33.89
CA PHE A 197 11.29 13.09 33.84
C PHE A 197 11.07 14.55 34.24
N PRO A 198 10.76 14.83 35.52
CA PRO A 198 10.57 16.19 35.98
C PRO A 198 11.86 16.98 35.77
N VAL A 199 11.81 18.01 34.92
CA VAL A 199 12.92 18.94 34.73
C VAL A 199 12.76 20.04 35.78
N SER A 200 13.68 20.10 36.76
CA SER A 200 13.68 21.21 37.73
C SER A 200 14.64 22.27 37.24
N CYS A 201 14.13 23.46 36.92
CA CYS A 201 14.95 24.62 36.58
C CYS A 201 15.04 25.54 37.80
N ARG A 202 16.25 25.95 38.21
CA ARG A 202 16.39 27.03 39.21
C ARG A 202 16.22 28.40 38.55
N PRO A 203 15.69 29.40 39.28
CA PRO A 203 15.58 30.76 38.76
C PRO A 203 16.95 31.32 38.34
N GLY A 204 17.08 31.71 37.07
CA GLY A 204 18.31 32.30 36.50
C GLY A 204 19.25 31.32 35.79
N GLU A 205 18.98 30.02 35.79
CA GLU A 205 19.79 29.03 35.08
C GLU A 205 19.33 28.83 33.63
N ARG A 206 20.29 28.85 32.69
CA ARG A 206 20.05 28.59 31.25
C ARG A 206 20.01 27.09 30.91
N ARG A 207 20.28 26.22 31.86
CA ARG A 207 20.33 24.77 31.70
C ARG A 207 19.55 24.14 32.84
N CYS A 208 18.54 23.35 32.51
CA CYS A 208 17.78 22.59 33.50
C CYS A 208 18.32 21.17 33.53
N ASP A 209 18.51 20.64 34.72
CA ASP A 209 18.90 19.24 34.92
C ASP A 209 17.63 18.39 35.15
N PHE A 210 17.71 17.12 34.76
CA PHE A 210 16.70 16.13 35.13
C PHE A 210 16.71 15.96 36.65
N ALA A 211 15.57 16.19 37.31
CA ALA A 211 15.45 15.92 38.73
C ALA A 211 15.60 14.40 38.95
N ARG A 212 16.48 14.02 39.88
CA ARG A 212 16.71 12.61 40.25
C ARG A 212 15.59 12.09 41.14
#